data_AF-A0A484ZCG7-F1
#
_entry.id   AF-A0A484ZCG7-F1
#
_cell.length_a   1.000
_cell.length_b   1.000
_cell.length_c   1.000
_cell.angle_alpha   90.00
_cell.angle_beta   90.00
_cell.angle_gamma   90.00
#
_symmetry.space_group_name_H-M   'P 1'
#
loop_
_entity.id
_entity.type
_entity.pdbx_description
1 polymer ?
#
loop_
_entity_poly.entity_id
_entity_poly.type
_entity_poly.pdbx_seq_one_letter_code
_entity_poly.pdbx_strand_id
1 'polypeptide(L)'
;MTSKYNEDMQYWLSTPELAFPPIELVEIERTQYEGTAISASWVRRLLAKKQMDVISHLVPDCTYNYLISNPNIRQKSASLPSEESVITVGEL
;
A
#
# COMPACT_ATOMS: atom_id res chain seq x y z
N MET A 1 -13.30 -5.82 -1.62
CA MET A 1 -13.56 -5.54 -0.19
C MET A 1 -13.16 -4.12 0.25
N THR A 2 -12.27 -3.39 -0.45
CA THR A 2 -11.87 -2.02 -0.08
C THR A 2 -12.86 -0.90 -0.45
N SER A 3 -13.70 -1.07 -1.48
CA SER A 3 -14.64 -0.01 -1.93
C SER A 3 -15.60 0.44 -0.82
N LYS A 4 -16.25 -0.52 -0.16
CA LYS A 4 -17.24 -0.24 0.88
C LYS A 4 -16.64 0.50 2.07
N TYR A 5 -15.43 0.11 2.49
CA TYR A 5 -14.71 0.82 3.54
C TYR A 5 -14.40 2.27 3.16
N ASN A 6 -13.96 2.52 1.92
CA ASN A 6 -13.67 3.87 1.45
C ASN A 6 -14.95 4.73 1.38
N GLU A 7 -16.06 4.16 0.91
CA GLU A 7 -17.37 4.82 0.88
C GLU A 7 -17.83 5.21 2.29
N ASP A 8 -17.72 4.27 3.25
CA ASP A 8 -18.09 4.51 4.63
C ASP A 8 -17.17 5.59 5.27
N MET A 9 -15.87 5.55 4.97
CA MET A 9 -14.93 6.58 5.42
C MET A 9 -15.26 7.96 4.86
N GLN A 10 -15.64 8.06 3.58
CA GLN A 10 -16.05 9.32 2.99
C GLN A 10 -17.25 9.92 3.72
N TYR A 11 -18.25 9.08 4.05
CA TYR A 11 -19.40 9.53 4.84
C TYR A 11 -18.98 10.06 6.21
N TRP A 12 -18.24 9.27 6.98
CA TRP A 12 -17.87 9.62 8.35
C TRP A 12 -16.94 10.83 8.43
N LEU A 13 -16.05 11.02 7.45
CA LEU A 13 -15.14 12.16 7.43
C LEU A 13 -15.82 13.48 7.01
N SER A 14 -16.88 13.42 6.21
CA SER A 14 -17.53 14.63 5.66
C SER A 14 -18.84 15.01 6.33
N THR A 15 -19.44 14.12 7.14
CA THR A 15 -20.74 14.39 7.76
C THR A 15 -20.66 15.47 8.86
N PRO A 16 -21.57 16.46 8.84
CA PRO A 16 -21.67 17.47 9.90
C PRO A 16 -22.36 16.95 11.17
N GLU A 17 -22.83 15.70 11.17
CA GLU A 17 -23.54 15.08 12.29
C GLU A 17 -22.61 14.74 13.47
N LEU A 18 -21.30 14.66 13.21
CA LEU A 18 -20.31 14.40 14.25
C LEU A 18 -20.01 15.67 15.06
N ALA A 19 -19.61 15.49 16.31
CA ALA A 19 -19.21 16.58 17.20
C ALA A 19 -17.91 17.30 16.77
N PHE A 20 -17.28 16.87 15.68
CA PHE A 20 -16.01 17.37 15.17
C PHE A 20 -16.21 18.02 13.79
N PRO A 21 -15.38 19.00 13.41
CA PRO A 21 -15.47 19.64 12.10
C PRO A 21 -15.32 18.63 10.95
N PRO A 22 -16.11 18.76 9.87
CA PRO A 22 -15.94 17.95 8.66
C PRO A 22 -14.54 18.08 8.06
N ILE A 23 -14.02 16.98 7.53
CA ILE A 23 -12.74 16.88 6.83
C ILE A 23 -13.00 16.84 5.32
N GLU A 24 -12.32 17.71 4.58
CA GLU A 24 -12.32 17.68 3.12
C GLU A 24 -11.58 16.43 2.61
N LEU A 25 -12.28 15.58 1.86
CA LEU A 25 -11.70 14.40 1.23
C LEU A 25 -11.38 14.68 -0.23
N VAL A 26 -10.12 14.47 -0.63
CA VAL A 26 -9.66 14.55 -2.02
C VAL A 26 -9.14 13.17 -2.44
N GLU A 27 -9.88 12.47 -3.30
CA GLU A 27 -9.45 11.20 -3.88
C GLU A 27 -8.64 11.43 -5.17
N ILE A 28 -7.55 10.69 -5.33
CA ILE A 28 -6.68 10.76 -6.50
C ILE A 28 -6.50 9.37 -7.11
N GLU A 29 -6.30 9.36 -8.44
CA GLU A 29 -6.06 8.13 -9.17
C GLU A 29 -4.80 7.41 -8.70
N ARG A 30 -4.90 6.08 -8.60
CA ARG A 30 -3.75 5.24 -8.20
C ARG A 30 -2.71 5.23 -9.31
N THR A 31 -1.45 5.42 -8.94
CA THR A 31 -0.32 5.20 -9.86
C THR A 31 -0.30 3.75 -10.33
N GLN A 32 -0.12 3.57 -11.64
CA GLN A 32 -0.05 2.27 -12.29
C GLN A 32 1.27 2.12 -13.04
N TYR A 33 1.74 0.89 -13.14
CA TYR A 33 2.85 0.50 -13.99
C TYR A 33 2.39 -0.69 -14.83
N GLU A 34 2.54 -0.59 -16.16
CA GLU A 34 2.08 -1.62 -17.11
C GLU A 34 0.62 -2.06 -16.89
N GLY A 35 -0.28 -1.10 -16.63
CA GLY A 35 -1.70 -1.35 -16.39
C GLY A 35 -2.03 -2.02 -15.05
N THR A 36 -1.04 -2.20 -14.18
CA THR A 36 -1.22 -2.76 -12.83
C THR A 36 -0.98 -1.68 -11.78
N ALA A 37 -1.92 -1.53 -10.84
CA ALA A 37 -1.74 -0.57 -9.74
C ALA A 37 -0.55 -0.94 -8.85
N ILE A 38 0.32 0.03 -8.60
CA ILE A 38 1.50 -0.18 -7.76
C ILE A 38 1.04 -0.39 -6.31
N SER A 39 1.61 -1.40 -5.64
CA SER A 39 1.30 -1.68 -4.23
C SER A 39 2.56 -2.00 -3.42
N ALA A 40 2.55 -1.63 -2.14
CA ALA A 40 3.68 -1.91 -1.25
C ALA A 40 3.97 -3.41 -1.10
N SER A 41 2.92 -4.25 -1.11
CA SER A 41 3.07 -5.71 -1.07
C SER A 41 3.78 -6.24 -2.32
N TRP A 42 3.50 -5.67 -3.49
CA TRP A 42 4.19 -6.04 -4.73
C TRP A 42 5.68 -5.69 -4.66
N VAL A 43 6.02 -4.47 -4.22
CA VAL A 43 7.42 -4.04 -4.04
C VAL A 43 8.17 -4.94 -3.05
N ARG A 44 7.56 -5.27 -1.90
CA ARG A 44 8.17 -6.19 -0.91
C ARG A 44 8.42 -7.59 -1.48
N ARG A 45 7.50 -8.11 -2.30
CA ARG A 45 7.67 -9.40 -2.99
C ARG A 45 8.83 -9.37 -3.98
N LEU A 46 8.98 -8.29 -4.73
CA LEU A 46 10.12 -8.11 -5.65
C LEU A 46 11.45 -7.98 -4.89
N LEU A 47 11.44 -7.29 -3.74
CA LEU A 47 12.61 -7.19 -2.86
C LEU A 47 13.07 -8.57 -2.38
N ALA A 48 12.13 -9.42 -1.95
CA ALA A 48 12.41 -10.81 -1.57
C ALA A 48 13.03 -11.61 -2.73
N LYS A 49 12.58 -11.36 -3.97
CA LYS A 49 13.10 -11.96 -5.19
C LYS A 49 14.38 -11.31 -5.73
N LYS A 50 14.88 -10.24 -5.09
CA LYS A 50 16.04 -9.44 -5.52
C LYS A 50 15.91 -8.83 -6.94
N GLN A 51 14.69 -8.62 -7.42
CA GLN A 51 14.40 -8.05 -8.74
C GLN A 51 14.44 -6.50 -8.69
N MET A 52 15.65 -5.95 -8.55
CA MET A 52 15.86 -4.50 -8.37
C MET A 52 15.56 -3.69 -9.64
N ASP A 53 15.80 -4.28 -10.80
CA ASP A 53 15.50 -3.74 -12.13
C ASP A 53 14.02 -3.41 -12.29
N VAL A 54 13.13 -4.27 -11.78
CA VAL A 54 11.69 -4.00 -11.81
C VAL A 54 11.33 -2.93 -10.77
N ILE A 55 11.93 -3.00 -9.57
CA ILE A 55 11.63 -2.06 -8.49
C ILE A 55 11.94 -0.62 -8.87
N SER A 56 12.99 -0.35 -9.64
CA SER A 56 13.34 1.02 -10.06
C SER A 56 12.23 1.70 -10.87
N HIS A 57 11.36 0.93 -11.52
CA HIS A 57 10.22 1.46 -12.27
C HIS A 57 8.96 1.66 -11.41
N LEU A 58 8.92 1.04 -10.21
CA LEU A 58 7.76 1.06 -9.33
C LEU A 58 7.85 2.09 -8.20
N VAL A 59 9.05 2.57 -7.90
CA VAL A 59 9.29 3.51 -6.80
C VAL A 59 10.08 4.72 -7.28
N PRO A 60 9.89 5.90 -6.64
CA PRO A 60 10.73 7.05 -6.95
C PRO A 60 12.22 6.78 -6.69
N ASP A 61 13.10 7.51 -7.39
CA ASP A 61 14.55 7.36 -7.29
C ASP A 61 15.07 7.45 -5.85
N CYS A 62 14.53 8.37 -5.05
CA CYS A 62 14.92 8.51 -3.64
C CYS A 62 14.64 7.23 -2.84
N THR A 63 13.53 6.55 -3.12
CA THR A 63 13.15 5.29 -2.48
C THR A 63 14.03 4.16 -3.00
N TYR A 64 14.29 4.12 -4.31
CA TYR A 64 15.19 3.12 -4.89
C TYR A 64 16.59 3.22 -4.29
N ASN A 65 17.15 4.43 -4.21
CA ASN A 65 18.45 4.71 -3.62
C ASN A 65 18.53 4.28 -2.15
N TYR A 66 17.46 4.53 -1.39
CA TYR A 66 17.36 4.07 0.00
C TYR A 66 17.35 2.52 0.11
N LEU A 67 16.67 1.84 -0.81
CA LEU A 67 16.61 0.37 -0.82
C LEU A 67 17.96 -0.29 -1.15
N ILE A 68 18.78 0.33 -2.02
CA ILE A 68 20.11 -0.18 -2.36
C ILE A 68 21.16 0.15 -1.29
N SER A 69 21.04 1.29 -0.61
CA SER A 69 22.01 1.69 0.43
C SER A 69 21.84 0.95 1.75
N ASN A 70 20.67 0.35 1.99
CA ASN A 70 20.33 -0.29 3.26
C ASN A 70 20.23 -1.84 3.13
N PRO A 71 21.35 -2.57 3.30
CA PRO A 71 21.39 -4.03 3.12
C PRO A 71 20.47 -4.80 4.08
N ASN A 72 20.19 -4.26 5.28
CA ASN A 72 19.28 -4.87 6.26
C ASN A 72 17.84 -5.01 5.74
N ILE A 73 17.40 -4.15 4.82
CA ILE A 73 16.05 -4.21 4.22
C ILE A 73 15.96 -5.39 3.24
N ARG A 74 17.06 -5.69 2.54
CA ARG A 74 17.13 -6.80 1.57
C ARG A 74 17.07 -8.18 2.24
N GLN A 75 17.53 -8.27 3.50
CA GLN A 75 17.52 -9.53 4.26
C GLN A 75 16.16 -9.79 4.95
N LYS A 76 15.49 -8.74 5.44
CA LYS A 76 14.20 -8.87 6.14
C LYS A 76 13.04 -9.30 5.22
N SER A 77 13.09 -8.99 3.92
CA SER A 77 12.08 -9.43 2.95
C SER A 77 12.18 -10.91 2.58
N ALA A 78 13.35 -11.54 2.73
CA ALA A 78 13.54 -12.96 2.44
C ALA A 78 12.95 -13.89 3.51
N SER A 79 12.68 -13.37 4.71
CA SER A 79 12.19 -14.13 5.87
C SER A 79 10.68 -13.97 6.14
N LEU A 80 9.93 -13.28 5.28
CA LEU A 80 8.47 -13.16 5.42
C LEU A 80 7.79 -14.36 4.74
N PRO A 81 7.04 -15.20 5.48
CA PRO A 81 6.22 -16.24 4.87
C PRO A 81 5.11 -15.60 4.02
N SER A 82 4.79 -16.25 2.90
CA SER A 82 3.64 -15.94 2.07
C SER A 82 2.34 -16.32 2.79
N GLU A 83 1.89 -15.48 3.71
CA GLU A 83 0.58 -15.65 4.34
C GLU A 83 -0.44 -14.76 3.60
N GLU A 84 -1.30 -15.42 2.80
CA GLU A 84 -2.62 -14.87 2.48
C GLU A 84 -3.36 -14.65 3.79
N SER A 85 -3.37 -13.39 4.27
CA SER A 85 -4.12 -13.04 5.46
C SER A 85 -5.61 -13.03 5.13
N VAL A 86 -6.26 -14.17 5.35
CA VAL A 86 -7.71 -14.28 5.49
C VAL A 86 -8.11 -13.41 6.68
N ILE A 87 -8.70 -12.25 6.39
CA ILE A 87 -9.38 -11.43 7.39
C ILE A 87 -10.71 -12.12 7.68
N THR A 88 -10.80 -12.87 8.77
CA THR A 88 -12.08 -13.34 9.32
C THR A 88 -12.81 -12.12 9.86
N VAL A 89 -13.81 -11.64 9.11
CA VAL A 89 -14.75 -10.63 9.57
C VAL A 89 -15.58 -11.27 10.68
N GLY A 90 -15.42 -10.80 11.91
CA GLY A 90 -16.26 -11.21 13.03
C GLY A 90 -17.71 -10.81 12.76
N GLU A 91 -18.60 -11.79 12.89
CA GLU A 91 -20.05 -11.60 12.90
C GLU A 91 -20.47 -10.62 14.01
N LEU A 92 -21.41 -9.75 13.66
CA LEU A 92 -22.24 -8.97 14.59
C LEU A 92 -23.38 -9.85 15.12
#